data_AF-A0A935X037-F1
#
_entry.id   AF-A0A935X037-F1
#
_cell.length_a   1.000
_cell.length_b   1.000
_cell.length_c   1.000
_cell.angle_alpha   90.00
_cell.angle_beta   90.00
_cell.angle_gamma   90.00
#
_symmetry.space_group_name_H-M   'P 1'
#
loop_
_entity.id
_entity.type
_entity.pdbx_description
1 polymer ?
#
loop_
_entity_poly.entity_id
_entity_poly.type
_entity_poly.pdbx_seq_one_letter_code
_entity_poly.pdbx_strand_id
1 'polypeptide(L)'
;MKGQCASWPTMLAISFGALGVLGTLGVFWTAEDAYAEIYKYTKRDGSIVYTEDLGELPRDRQAYYRSQEAQREERRRALEARVGSDVLKEREAEQKRKAVLAAELEEAERQRRLAALDELLKGIRARRLAQKSDEASWRSRIETARTQMAEKLKAFGKTQEEYNRIAVQASYTLLPGQADKKKKLKETLDTLEKEIDALVIEIEETIPDEARKAGVPPGWIR
;
A
#
# COMPACT_ATOMS: atom_id res chain seq x y z
N MET A 1 -23.90 19.41 -36.71
CA MET A 1 -22.44 19.51 -36.47
C MET A 1 -22.01 18.19 -35.85
N LYS A 2 -21.20 17.40 -36.58
CA LYS A 2 -20.80 16.03 -36.23
C LYS A 2 -19.44 16.11 -35.52
N GLY A 3 -19.43 15.85 -34.22
CA GLY A 3 -18.21 15.86 -33.38
C GLY A 3 -17.51 14.51 -33.43
N GLN A 4 -16.20 14.57 -33.61
CA GLN A 4 -15.28 13.50 -33.96
C GLN A 4 -15.15 12.43 -32.86
N CYS A 5 -15.20 11.17 -33.27
CA CYS A 5 -14.83 10.02 -32.44
C CYS A 5 -13.30 9.99 -32.28
N ALA A 6 -12.82 10.12 -31.05
CA ALA A 6 -11.41 9.94 -30.72
C ALA A 6 -11.01 8.47 -30.91
N SER A 7 -10.13 8.23 -31.88
CA SER A 7 -9.44 6.98 -32.11
C SER A 7 -8.50 6.68 -30.93
N TRP A 8 -8.69 5.53 -30.29
CA TRP A 8 -7.77 5.03 -29.27
C TRP A 8 -6.50 4.49 -29.96
N PRO A 9 -5.30 4.78 -29.43
CA PRO A 9 -4.05 4.31 -30.01
C PRO A 9 -3.97 2.79 -29.90
N THR A 10 -3.71 2.19 -31.05
CA THR A 10 -3.38 0.79 -31.31
C THR A 10 -2.47 0.19 -30.25
N MET A 11 -2.91 -0.95 -29.72
CA MET A 11 -2.18 -1.84 -28.84
C MET A 11 -0.77 -2.12 -29.37
N LEU A 12 0.23 -1.75 -28.57
CA LEU A 12 1.59 -2.25 -28.69
C LEU A 12 1.56 -3.75 -28.38
N ALA A 13 1.58 -4.56 -29.44
CA ALA A 13 1.81 -5.99 -29.36
C ALA A 13 3.24 -6.21 -28.84
N ILE A 14 3.35 -6.49 -27.55
CA ILE A 14 4.60 -6.97 -26.95
C ILE A 14 4.76 -8.41 -27.43
N SER A 15 5.55 -8.57 -28.47
CA SER A 15 6.07 -9.85 -28.94
C SER A 15 6.82 -10.53 -27.79
N PHE A 16 6.23 -11.61 -27.27
CA PHE A 16 6.89 -12.56 -26.39
C PHE A 16 8.07 -13.20 -27.14
N GLY A 17 9.24 -12.58 -27.00
CA GLY A 17 10.50 -13.20 -27.38
C GLY A 17 10.69 -14.46 -26.56
N ALA A 18 10.83 -15.59 -27.24
CA ALA A 18 11.21 -16.86 -26.66
C ALA A 18 12.57 -16.71 -25.95
N LEU A 19 12.52 -16.49 -24.63
CA LEU A 19 13.68 -16.64 -23.76
C LEU A 19 14.05 -18.12 -23.75
N GLY A 20 15.09 -18.45 -24.51
CA GLY A 20 15.79 -19.72 -24.40
C GLY A 20 16.33 -19.84 -22.99
N VAL A 21 15.70 -20.69 -22.18
CA VAL A 21 16.21 -21.15 -20.89
C VAL A 21 17.42 -22.02 -21.20
N LEU A 22 18.59 -21.39 -21.29
CA LEU A 22 19.87 -22.05 -21.17
C LEU A 22 19.99 -22.47 -19.70
N GLY A 23 19.44 -23.64 -19.41
CA GLY A 23 19.53 -24.30 -18.12
C GLY A 23 20.99 -24.63 -17.82
N THR A 24 21.67 -23.70 -17.15
CA THR A 24 22.87 -24.02 -16.39
C THR A 24 22.46 -25.00 -15.30
N LEU A 25 22.69 -26.30 -15.54
CA LEU A 25 22.81 -27.31 -14.50
C LEU A 25 23.99 -26.92 -13.60
N GLY A 26 23.76 -25.95 -12.72
CA GLY A 26 24.60 -25.74 -11.55
C GLY A 26 24.42 -26.94 -10.66
N VAL A 27 25.39 -27.85 -10.69
CA VAL A 27 25.56 -28.86 -9.64
C VAL A 27 25.91 -28.08 -8.39
N PHE A 28 24.89 -27.71 -7.62
CA PHE A 28 25.07 -27.21 -6.27
C PHE A 28 25.66 -28.34 -5.45
N TRP A 29 26.97 -28.27 -5.19
CA TRP A 29 27.61 -29.04 -4.13
C TRP A 29 27.09 -28.45 -2.81
N THR A 30 25.92 -28.89 -2.38
CA THR A 30 25.44 -28.60 -1.02
C THR A 30 26.38 -29.29 -0.06
N ALA A 31 26.98 -28.54 0.87
CA ALA A 31 27.71 -29.11 1.98
C ALA A 31 26.78 -30.11 2.70
N GLU A 32 27.22 -31.38 2.80
CA GLU A 32 26.59 -32.41 3.64
C GLU A 32 26.82 -32.03 5.11
N ASP A 33 26.21 -30.93 5.55
CA ASP A 33 25.98 -30.70 6.97
C ASP A 33 24.98 -31.76 7.45
N ALA A 34 25.03 -32.09 8.74
CA ALA A 34 24.27 -33.14 9.41
C ALA A 34 22.75 -32.88 9.40
N TYR A 35 22.14 -32.81 8.22
CA TYR A 35 20.71 -32.90 8.04
C TYR A 35 20.32 -34.32 8.39
N ALA A 36 19.35 -34.48 9.29
CA ALA A 36 18.65 -35.74 9.43
C ALA A 36 18.22 -36.17 8.02
N GLU A 37 18.68 -37.33 7.55
CA GLU A 37 18.35 -37.80 6.21
C GLU A 37 16.84 -38.06 6.17
N ILE A 38 16.10 -37.12 5.57
CA ILE A 38 14.66 -37.29 5.37
C ILE A 38 14.48 -38.27 4.21
N TYR A 39 14.17 -39.52 4.54
CA TYR A 39 13.91 -40.55 3.56
C TYR A 39 12.54 -40.35 2.92
N LYS A 40 12.53 -40.38 1.58
CA LYS A 40 11.32 -40.27 0.78
C LYS A 40 10.96 -41.61 0.17
N TYR A 41 9.69 -42.01 0.28
CA TYR A 41 9.15 -43.14 -0.48
C TYR A 41 7.69 -42.92 -0.90
N THR A 42 7.29 -43.65 -1.93
CA THR A 42 5.92 -43.65 -2.45
C THR A 42 5.25 -44.97 -2.05
N LYS A 43 4.07 -44.89 -1.43
CA LYS A 43 3.24 -46.03 -1.06
C LYS A 43 2.52 -46.62 -2.28
N ARG A 44 1.90 -47.80 -2.12
CA ARG A 44 1.13 -48.46 -3.20
C ARG A 44 -0.10 -47.66 -3.66
N ASP A 45 -0.62 -46.80 -2.80
CA ASP A 45 -1.73 -45.88 -3.07
C ASP A 45 -1.29 -44.62 -3.85
N GLY A 46 0.02 -44.46 -4.12
CA GLY A 46 0.59 -43.29 -4.80
C GLY A 46 0.92 -42.11 -3.88
N SER A 47 0.62 -42.19 -2.57
CA SER A 47 0.97 -41.14 -1.62
C SER A 47 2.48 -41.12 -1.32
N ILE A 48 3.05 -39.93 -1.10
CA ILE A 48 4.47 -39.72 -0.78
C ILE A 48 4.58 -39.50 0.73
N VAL A 49 5.46 -40.25 1.38
CA VAL A 49 5.76 -40.11 2.81
C VAL A 49 7.23 -39.74 2.98
N TYR A 50 7.47 -38.86 3.96
CA TYR A 50 8.78 -38.45 4.43
C TYR A 50 8.96 -38.99 5.85
N THR A 51 10.05 -39.69 6.13
CA THR A 51 10.37 -40.19 7.47
C THR A 51 11.85 -39.95 7.76
N GLU A 52 12.18 -39.69 9.02
CA GLU A 52 13.55 -39.56 9.51
C GLU A 52 14.14 -40.92 9.92
N ASP A 53 13.29 -41.95 10.10
CA ASP A 53 13.73 -43.29 10.50
C ASP A 53 13.78 -44.25 9.30
N LEU A 54 14.97 -44.80 9.05
CA LEU A 54 15.19 -45.80 8.02
C LEU A 54 14.40 -47.09 8.30
N GLY A 55 14.11 -47.41 9.57
CA GLY A 55 13.37 -48.61 9.98
C GLY A 55 11.92 -48.63 9.51
N GLU A 56 11.31 -47.46 9.32
CA GLU A 56 9.91 -47.33 8.86
C GLU A 56 9.76 -47.54 7.35
N LEU A 57 10.86 -47.54 6.60
CA LEU A 57 10.82 -47.72 5.16
C LEU A 57 10.51 -49.17 4.78
N PRO A 58 9.86 -49.40 3.63
CA PRO A 58 9.81 -50.71 3.01
C PRO A 58 11.20 -51.34 2.83
N ARG A 59 11.32 -52.67 3.02
CA ARG A 59 12.63 -53.38 3.03
C ARG A 59 13.46 -53.18 1.76
N ASP A 60 12.80 -53.08 0.60
CA ASP A 60 13.43 -52.79 -0.69
C ASP A 60 14.07 -51.38 -0.71
N ARG A 61 13.39 -50.39 -0.13
CA ARG A 61 13.92 -49.02 0.00
C ARG A 61 15.02 -48.94 1.06
N GLN A 62 14.89 -49.66 2.17
CA GLN A 62 15.97 -49.77 3.16
C GLN A 62 17.26 -50.29 2.52
N ALA A 63 17.17 -51.37 1.74
CA ALA A 63 18.32 -51.96 1.06
C ALA A 63 18.97 -50.96 0.08
N TYR A 64 18.16 -50.18 -0.62
CA TYR A 64 18.64 -49.12 -1.50
C TYR A 64 19.44 -48.04 -0.74
N TYR A 65 18.87 -47.45 0.32
CA TYR A 65 19.57 -46.41 1.09
C TYR A 65 20.83 -46.95 1.79
N ARG A 66 20.77 -48.15 2.37
CA ARG A 66 21.96 -48.81 2.94
C ARG A 66 23.05 -49.04 1.89
N SER A 67 22.68 -49.42 0.66
CA SER A 67 23.66 -49.56 -0.43
C SER A 67 24.28 -48.22 -0.82
N GLN A 68 23.53 -47.12 -0.75
CA GLN A 68 24.06 -45.78 -0.99
C GLN A 68 24.96 -45.30 0.16
N GLU A 69 24.58 -45.54 1.42
CA GLU A 69 25.40 -45.28 2.59
C GLU A 69 26.74 -46.03 2.49
N ALA A 70 26.70 -47.33 2.18
CA ALA A 70 27.90 -48.13 1.98
C ALA A 70 28.79 -47.55 0.87
N GLN A 71 28.22 -47.16 -0.27
CA GLN A 71 28.97 -46.49 -1.34
C GLN A 71 29.57 -45.14 -0.91
N ARG A 72 28.84 -44.35 -0.11
CA ARG A 72 29.35 -43.07 0.43
C ARG A 72 30.50 -43.30 1.41
N GLU A 73 30.37 -44.28 2.30
CA GLU A 73 31.45 -44.68 3.21
C GLU A 73 32.68 -45.19 2.45
N GLU A 74 32.51 -46.03 1.44
CA GLU A 74 33.61 -46.50 0.60
C GLU A 74 34.32 -45.34 -0.10
N ARG A 75 33.57 -44.38 -0.65
CA ARG A 75 34.14 -43.16 -1.24
C ARG A 75 34.90 -42.32 -0.19
N ARG A 76 34.35 -42.17 1.02
CA ARG A 76 35.01 -41.45 2.11
C ARG A 76 36.31 -42.13 2.52
N ARG A 77 36.30 -43.45 2.72
CA ARG A 77 37.49 -44.25 3.03
C ARG A 77 38.54 -44.18 1.92
N ALA A 78 38.12 -44.23 0.65
CA ALA A 78 39.03 -44.09 -0.49
C ALA A 78 39.65 -42.68 -0.56
N LEU A 79 38.88 -41.62 -0.25
CA LEU A 79 39.38 -40.26 -0.14
C LEU A 79 40.35 -40.10 1.04
N GLU A 80 40.01 -40.66 2.20
CA GLU A 80 40.87 -40.71 3.39
C GLU A 80 42.18 -41.43 3.09
N ALA A 81 42.14 -42.57 2.41
CA ALA A 81 43.33 -43.31 1.99
C ALA A 81 44.19 -42.52 0.99
N ARG A 82 43.58 -41.71 0.12
CA ARG A 82 44.28 -40.92 -0.91
C ARG A 82 44.91 -39.64 -0.36
N VAL A 83 44.20 -38.92 0.51
CA VAL A 83 44.54 -37.55 0.94
C VAL A 83 45.09 -37.52 2.38
N GLY A 84 44.78 -38.53 3.18
CA GLY A 84 45.07 -38.58 4.62
C GLY A 84 43.92 -38.03 5.47
N SER A 85 43.69 -38.63 6.64
CA SER A 85 42.61 -38.24 7.55
C SER A 85 42.75 -36.81 8.09
N ASP A 86 43.97 -36.34 8.29
CA ASP A 86 44.23 -35.04 8.93
C ASP A 86 43.90 -33.88 7.99
N VAL A 87 44.29 -34.00 6.71
CA VAL A 87 43.97 -33.01 5.67
C VAL A 87 42.45 -32.91 5.45
N LEU A 88 41.73 -34.03 5.54
CA LEU A 88 40.26 -34.00 5.44
C LEU A 88 39.62 -33.27 6.62
N LYS A 89 40.08 -33.51 7.86
CA LYS A 89 39.60 -32.79 9.04
C LYS A 89 39.87 -31.29 8.94
N GLU A 90 41.03 -30.89 8.44
CA GLU A 90 41.35 -29.47 8.20
C GLU A 90 40.40 -28.83 7.19
N ARG A 91 40.11 -29.51 6.08
CA ARG A 91 39.14 -29.05 5.07
C ARG A 91 37.73 -28.95 5.63
N GLU A 92 37.28 -29.95 6.39
CA GLU A 92 35.96 -29.91 7.05
C GLU A 92 35.88 -28.73 8.05
N ALA A 93 36.94 -28.49 8.83
CA ALA A 93 36.99 -27.36 9.75
C ALA A 93 37.00 -26.01 9.03
N GLU A 94 37.73 -25.89 7.92
CA GLU A 94 37.73 -24.68 7.08
C GLU A 94 36.36 -24.43 6.45
N GLN A 95 35.69 -25.47 5.94
CA GLN A 95 34.33 -25.37 5.41
C GLN A 95 33.34 -24.91 6.48
N LYS A 96 33.41 -25.47 7.69
CA LYS A 96 32.56 -25.04 8.81
C LYS A 96 32.79 -23.57 9.16
N ARG A 97 34.05 -23.11 9.20
CA ARG A 97 34.35 -21.68 9.42
C ARG A 97 33.77 -20.80 8.32
N LYS A 98 33.90 -21.21 7.05
CA LYS A 98 33.32 -20.51 5.90
C LYS A 98 31.79 -20.47 5.96
N ALA A 99 31.15 -21.56 6.37
CA ALA A 99 29.70 -21.64 6.53
C ALA A 99 29.20 -20.69 7.62
N VAL A 100 29.86 -20.64 8.78
CA VAL A 100 29.53 -19.69 9.86
C VAL A 100 29.68 -18.24 9.38
N LEU A 101 30.80 -17.90 8.73
CA LEU A 101 31.01 -16.55 8.18
C LEU A 101 29.96 -16.20 7.12
N ALA A 102 29.58 -17.14 6.26
CA ALA A 102 28.54 -16.93 5.27
C ALA A 102 27.17 -16.69 5.93
N ALA A 103 26.84 -17.46 6.98
CA ALA A 103 25.61 -17.27 7.75
C ALA A 103 25.58 -15.90 8.45
N GLU A 104 26.68 -15.47 9.07
CA GLU A 104 26.80 -14.13 9.69
C GLU A 104 26.61 -13.01 8.65
N LEU A 105 27.18 -13.15 7.46
CA LEU A 105 27.00 -12.19 6.37
C LEU A 105 25.55 -12.16 5.88
N GLU A 106 24.90 -13.32 5.76
CA GLU A 106 23.49 -13.41 5.37
C GLU A 106 22.58 -12.77 6.43
N GLU A 107 22.82 -13.01 7.71
CA GLU A 107 22.09 -12.38 8.82
C GLU A 107 22.28 -10.87 8.82
N ALA A 108 23.50 -10.39 8.61
CA ALA A 108 23.79 -8.96 8.49
C ALA A 108 23.06 -8.34 7.29
N GLU A 109 23.01 -9.03 6.14
CA GLU A 109 22.25 -8.55 4.98
C GLU A 109 20.74 -8.55 5.24
N ARG A 110 20.22 -9.59 5.91
CA ARG A 110 18.82 -9.68 6.33
C ARG A 110 18.46 -8.51 7.25
N GLN A 111 19.30 -8.19 8.23
CA GLN A 111 19.12 -7.04 9.11
C GLN A 111 19.14 -5.72 8.33
N ARG A 112 20.04 -5.55 7.35
CA ARG A 112 20.06 -4.36 6.47
C ARG A 112 18.76 -4.22 5.67
N ARG A 113 18.25 -5.33 5.12
CA ARG A 113 16.98 -5.33 4.38
C ARG A 113 15.80 -4.97 5.28
N LEU A 114 15.76 -5.49 6.51
CA LEU A 114 14.73 -5.14 7.50
C LEU A 114 14.78 -3.66 7.88
N ALA A 115 15.97 -3.14 8.19
CA ALA A 115 16.15 -1.72 8.52
C ALA A 115 15.73 -0.79 7.36
N ALA A 116 16.02 -1.18 6.11
CA ALA A 116 15.58 -0.43 4.93
C ALA A 116 14.04 -0.42 4.79
N LEU A 117 13.37 -1.55 5.06
CA LEU A 117 11.90 -1.62 5.06
C LEU A 117 11.29 -0.76 6.17
N ASP A 118 11.89 -0.74 7.36
CA ASP A 118 11.42 0.08 8.47
C ASP A 118 11.48 1.59 8.15
N GLU A 119 12.56 2.05 7.52
CA GLU A 119 12.66 3.45 7.06
C GLU A 119 11.63 3.76 5.96
N LEU A 120 11.37 2.84 5.03
CA LEU A 120 10.31 3.00 4.03
C LEU A 120 8.93 3.11 4.68
N LEU A 121 8.63 2.24 5.66
CA LEU A 121 7.37 2.25 6.40
C LEU A 121 7.19 3.55 7.18
N LYS A 122 8.26 4.04 7.81
CA LYS A 122 8.27 5.34 8.50
C LYS A 122 7.96 6.49 7.54
N GLY A 123 8.56 6.50 6.35
CA GLY A 123 8.25 7.48 5.30
C GLY A 123 6.80 7.42 4.81
N ILE A 124 6.20 6.22 4.71
CA ILE A 124 4.78 6.06 4.38
C ILE A 124 3.89 6.60 5.50
N ARG A 125 4.21 6.29 6.76
CA ARG A 125 3.45 6.78 7.93
C ARG A 125 3.48 8.30 8.03
N ALA A 126 4.65 8.92 7.84
CA ALA A 126 4.80 10.37 7.86
C ALA A 126 3.96 11.05 6.76
N ARG A 127 4.00 10.53 5.53
CA ARG A 127 3.16 11.03 4.43
C ARG A 127 1.67 10.90 4.72
N ARG A 128 1.22 9.76 5.27
CA ARG A 128 -0.18 9.59 5.67
C ARG A 128 -0.60 10.55 6.78
N LEU A 129 0.28 10.86 7.72
CA LEU A 129 0.00 11.81 8.79
C LEU A 129 -0.16 13.23 8.22
N ALA A 130 0.75 13.65 7.34
CA ALA A 130 0.66 14.94 6.64
C ALA A 130 -0.64 15.02 5.80
N GLN A 131 -0.96 13.97 5.05
CA GLN A 131 -2.21 13.90 4.29
C GLN A 131 -3.45 14.05 5.19
N LYS A 132 -3.46 13.41 6.38
CA LYS A 132 -4.57 13.54 7.34
C LYS A 132 -4.71 14.94 7.91
N SER A 133 -3.59 15.62 8.20
CA SER A 133 -3.66 17.02 8.66
C SER A 133 -4.17 17.94 7.56
N ASP A 134 -3.74 17.72 6.32
CA ASP A 134 -4.21 18.49 5.17
C ASP A 134 -5.72 18.24 4.95
N GLU A 135 -6.16 16.98 4.93
CA GLU A 135 -7.58 16.58 4.85
C GLU A 135 -8.44 17.28 5.92
N ALA A 136 -7.97 17.30 7.17
CA ALA A 136 -8.67 17.96 8.26
C ALA A 136 -8.79 19.48 8.05
N SER A 137 -7.74 20.13 7.55
CA SER A 137 -7.77 21.58 7.26
C SER A 137 -8.79 21.93 6.17
N TRP A 138 -8.86 21.13 5.10
CA TRP A 138 -9.81 21.35 4.00
C TRP A 138 -11.25 21.10 4.43
N ARG A 139 -11.50 20.03 5.20
CA ARG A 139 -12.83 19.79 5.79
C ARG A 139 -13.28 20.93 6.69
N SER A 140 -12.39 21.42 7.55
CA SER A 140 -12.68 22.53 8.45
C SER A 140 -13.03 23.82 7.69
N ARG A 141 -12.34 24.12 6.58
CA ARG A 141 -12.68 25.26 5.71
C ARG A 141 -14.10 25.16 5.16
N ILE A 142 -14.47 24.00 4.61
CA ILE A 142 -15.80 23.76 4.04
C ILE A 142 -16.89 23.82 5.11
N GLU A 143 -16.66 23.19 6.26
CA GLU A 143 -17.60 23.21 7.38
C GLU A 143 -17.83 24.64 7.89
N THR A 144 -16.77 25.44 7.97
CA THR A 144 -16.85 26.86 8.34
C THR A 144 -17.67 27.64 7.32
N ALA A 145 -17.39 27.49 6.02
CA ALA A 145 -18.15 28.16 4.96
C ALA A 145 -19.63 27.75 4.96
N ARG A 146 -19.93 26.45 5.13
CA ARG A 146 -21.31 25.93 5.25
C ARG A 146 -22.02 26.51 6.48
N THR A 147 -21.32 26.64 7.61
CA THR A 147 -21.88 27.24 8.84
C THR A 147 -22.20 28.71 8.63
N GLN A 148 -21.27 29.47 8.04
CA GLN A 148 -21.48 30.88 7.69
C GLN A 148 -22.68 31.04 6.75
N MET A 149 -22.78 30.19 5.71
CA MET A 149 -23.91 30.21 4.78
C MET A 149 -25.24 29.96 5.51
N ALA A 150 -25.30 28.98 6.41
CA ALA A 150 -26.48 28.69 7.21
C ALA A 150 -26.88 29.88 8.12
N GLU A 151 -25.91 30.54 8.74
CA GLU A 151 -26.16 31.74 9.55
C GLU A 151 -26.70 32.91 8.71
N LYS A 152 -26.13 33.14 7.52
CA LYS A 152 -26.58 34.17 6.59
C LYS A 152 -27.98 33.88 6.05
N LEU A 153 -28.29 32.64 5.68
CA LEU A 153 -29.63 32.21 5.27
C LEU A 153 -30.66 32.43 6.40
N LYS A 154 -30.29 32.13 7.65
CA LYS A 154 -31.15 32.39 8.81
C LYS A 154 -31.39 33.88 9.04
N ALA A 155 -30.36 34.71 8.87
CA ALA A 155 -30.49 36.17 8.95
C ALA A 155 -31.37 36.72 7.82
N PHE A 156 -31.18 36.21 6.60
CA PHE A 156 -31.97 36.58 5.43
C PHE A 156 -33.46 36.27 5.65
N GLY A 157 -33.80 35.07 6.11
CA GLY A 157 -35.19 34.70 6.41
C GLY A 157 -35.85 35.63 7.43
N LYS A 158 -35.15 35.97 8.52
CA LYS A 158 -35.65 36.93 9.52
C LYS A 158 -35.86 38.34 8.95
N THR A 159 -34.89 38.85 8.20
CA THR A 159 -34.98 40.17 7.57
C THR A 159 -36.13 40.20 6.55
N GLN A 160 -36.35 39.10 5.82
CA GLN A 160 -37.43 38.97 4.84
C GLN A 160 -38.80 38.96 5.52
N GLU A 161 -38.95 38.24 6.64
CA GLU A 161 -40.17 38.28 7.46
C GLU A 161 -40.48 39.69 7.96
N GLU A 162 -39.49 40.43 8.46
CA GLU A 162 -39.65 41.82 8.89
C GLU A 162 -40.00 42.75 7.73
N TYR A 163 -39.34 42.58 6.58
CA TYR A 163 -39.62 43.35 5.38
C TYR A 163 -41.06 43.13 4.93
N ASN A 164 -41.49 41.87 4.82
CA ASN A 164 -42.84 41.50 4.39
C ASN A 164 -43.90 42.06 5.34
N ARG A 165 -43.65 42.05 6.67
CA ARG A 165 -44.55 42.63 7.67
C ARG A 165 -44.85 44.11 7.41
N ILE A 166 -43.84 44.89 6.99
CA ILE A 166 -44.00 46.31 6.66
C ILE A 166 -44.53 46.48 5.23
N ALA A 167 -44.12 45.61 4.30
CA ALA A 167 -44.47 45.74 2.89
C ALA A 167 -45.95 45.45 2.59
N VAL A 168 -46.60 44.59 3.37
CA VAL A 168 -48.04 44.28 3.25
C VAL A 168 -48.92 45.44 3.73
N GLN A 169 -48.40 46.34 4.57
CA GLN A 169 -49.13 47.54 4.99
C GLN A 169 -49.26 48.51 3.81
N ALA A 170 -50.47 49.04 3.60
CA ALA A 170 -50.71 49.98 2.52
C ALA A 170 -49.85 51.24 2.69
N SER A 171 -49.39 51.83 1.58
CA SER A 171 -48.42 52.94 1.62
C SER A 171 -48.91 54.16 2.41
N TYR A 172 -50.22 54.39 2.43
CA TYR A 172 -50.86 55.50 3.15
C TYR A 172 -51.03 55.24 4.65
N THR A 173 -50.84 54.00 5.13
CA THR A 173 -50.92 53.64 6.56
C THR A 173 -49.54 53.57 7.22
N LEU A 174 -48.46 53.78 6.46
CA LEU A 174 -47.11 53.74 7.00
C LEU A 174 -46.87 54.94 7.92
N LEU A 175 -46.47 54.65 9.15
CA LEU A 175 -46.03 55.67 10.10
C LEU A 175 -44.73 56.33 9.59
N PRO A 176 -44.52 57.63 9.91
CA PRO A 176 -43.24 58.30 9.65
C PRO A 176 -42.06 57.47 10.19
N GLY A 177 -41.07 57.22 9.34
CA GLY A 177 -39.91 56.35 9.64
C GLY A 177 -40.03 54.88 9.24
N GLN A 178 -41.24 54.34 9.01
CA GLN A 178 -41.39 52.97 8.49
C GLN A 178 -40.94 52.84 7.03
N ALA A 179 -41.09 53.91 6.23
CA ALA A 179 -40.57 53.95 4.86
C ALA A 179 -39.04 53.79 4.83
N ASP A 180 -38.33 54.50 5.71
CA ASP A 180 -36.87 54.38 5.85
C ASP A 180 -36.46 53.00 6.35
N LYS A 181 -37.20 52.45 7.33
CA LYS A 181 -36.95 51.07 7.80
C LYS A 181 -37.14 50.05 6.67
N LYS A 182 -38.19 50.18 5.86
CA LYS A 182 -38.44 49.30 4.71
C LYS A 182 -37.29 49.39 3.69
N LYS A 183 -36.79 50.59 3.40
CA LYS A 183 -35.64 50.80 2.52
C LYS A 183 -34.38 50.13 3.07
N LYS A 184 -34.05 50.35 4.35
CA LYS A 184 -32.91 49.71 5.01
C LYS A 184 -33.01 48.18 5.01
N LEU A 185 -34.19 47.63 5.30
CA LEU A 185 -34.41 46.18 5.25
C LEU A 185 -34.17 45.61 3.84
N LYS A 186 -34.60 46.33 2.80
CA LYS A 186 -34.30 45.95 1.41
C LYS A 186 -32.79 45.96 1.14
N GLU A 187 -32.10 47.03 1.50
CA GLU A 187 -30.64 47.13 1.34
C GLU A 187 -29.90 46.00 2.08
N THR A 188 -30.37 45.63 3.28
CA THR A 188 -29.81 44.48 4.01
C THR A 188 -30.10 43.14 3.35
N LEU A 189 -31.27 42.95 2.73
CA LEU A 189 -31.57 41.73 1.95
C LEU A 189 -30.65 41.63 0.73
N ASP A 190 -30.52 42.70 -0.04
CA ASP A 190 -29.64 42.75 -1.22
C ASP A 190 -28.17 42.48 -0.85
N THR A 191 -27.75 42.88 0.36
CA THR A 191 -26.40 42.62 0.88
C THR A 191 -26.25 41.15 1.29
N LEU A 192 -27.20 40.60 2.06
CA LEU A 192 -27.17 39.20 2.48
C LEU A 192 -27.24 38.24 1.29
N GLU A 193 -28.01 38.56 0.25
CA GLU A 193 -28.08 37.78 -0.99
C GLU A 193 -26.71 37.67 -1.65
N LYS A 194 -26.01 38.80 -1.84
CA LYS A 194 -24.64 38.81 -2.39
C LYS A 194 -23.64 38.04 -1.53
N GLU A 195 -23.76 38.12 -0.21
CA GLU A 195 -22.90 37.35 0.71
C GLU A 195 -23.17 35.85 0.62
N ILE A 196 -24.44 35.45 0.48
CA ILE A 196 -24.83 34.04 0.28
C ILE A 196 -24.30 33.55 -1.07
N ASP A 197 -24.48 34.29 -2.15
CA ASP A 197 -23.97 33.94 -3.48
C ASP A 197 -22.44 33.79 -3.47
N ALA A 198 -21.72 34.69 -2.79
CA ALA A 198 -20.28 34.59 -2.63
C ALA A 198 -19.86 33.32 -1.89
N LEU A 199 -20.59 32.92 -0.82
CA LEU A 199 -20.33 31.68 -0.09
C LEU A 199 -20.66 30.43 -0.92
N VAL A 200 -21.70 30.48 -1.77
CA VAL A 200 -22.01 29.38 -2.69
C VAL A 200 -20.87 29.19 -3.68
N ILE A 201 -20.39 30.26 -4.31
CA ILE A 201 -19.22 30.23 -5.22
C ILE A 201 -17.98 29.73 -4.47
N GLU A 202 -17.77 30.15 -3.22
CA GLU A 202 -16.64 29.69 -2.42
C GLU A 202 -16.69 28.17 -2.18
N ILE A 203 -17.85 27.63 -1.82
CA ILE A 203 -18.06 26.20 -1.52
C ILE A 203 -17.99 25.35 -2.80
N GLU A 204 -18.61 25.79 -3.88
CA GLU A 204 -18.78 24.98 -5.10
C GLU A 204 -17.62 25.12 -6.08
N GLU A 205 -16.96 26.27 -6.14
CA GLU A 205 -15.93 26.57 -7.13
C GLU A 205 -14.56 26.80 -6.47
N THR A 206 -14.45 27.80 -5.58
CA THR A 206 -13.15 28.27 -5.09
C THR A 206 -12.41 27.22 -4.25
N ILE A 207 -13.06 26.64 -3.23
CA ILE A 207 -12.43 25.64 -2.36
C ILE A 207 -12.05 24.38 -3.15
N PRO A 208 -12.94 23.78 -3.98
CA PRO A 208 -12.56 22.66 -4.82
C PRO A 208 -11.43 22.97 -5.80
N ASP A 209 -11.39 24.17 -6.40
CA ASP A 209 -10.32 24.59 -7.31
C ASP A 209 -8.97 24.74 -6.62
N GLU A 210 -8.94 25.39 -5.46
CA GLU A 210 -7.73 25.51 -4.65
C GLU A 210 -7.22 24.14 -4.21
N ALA A 211 -8.13 23.26 -3.78
CA ALA A 211 -7.76 21.92 -3.37
C ALA A 211 -7.25 21.07 -4.55
N ARG A 212 -7.86 21.20 -5.75
CA ARG A 212 -7.33 20.59 -6.99
C ARG A 212 -5.94 21.09 -7.32
N LYS A 213 -5.69 22.40 -7.21
CA LYS A 213 -4.36 23.00 -7.39
C LYS A 213 -3.34 22.50 -6.37
N ALA A 214 -3.79 22.19 -5.15
CA ALA A 214 -2.97 21.59 -4.09
C ALA A 214 -2.81 20.05 -4.23
N GLY A 215 -3.39 19.42 -5.24
CA GLY A 215 -3.29 17.97 -5.46
C GLY A 215 -4.16 17.14 -4.51
N VAL A 216 -5.17 17.76 -3.88
CA VAL A 216 -6.09 17.10 -2.95
C VAL A 216 -7.06 16.20 -3.72
N PRO A 217 -7.25 14.93 -3.30
CA PRO A 217 -8.26 14.07 -3.90
C PRO A 217 -9.69 14.62 -3.70
N PRO A 218 -10.59 14.49 -4.70
CA PRO A 218 -11.95 15.01 -4.61
C PRO A 218 -12.80 14.35 -3.51
N GLY A 219 -12.37 13.21 -2.96
CA GLY A 219 -13.04 12.55 -1.84
C GLY A 219 -12.87 13.27 -0.48
N TRP A 220 -11.89 14.17 -0.34
CA TRP A 220 -11.62 14.86 0.93
C TRP A 220 -12.60 15.99 1.22
N ILE A 221 -13.21 16.56 0.17
CA ILE A 221 -13.98 17.82 0.16
C ILE A 221 -15.50 17.57 0.27
N ARG A 222 -15.93 16.32 0.39
CA ARG A 222 -17.36 15.97 0.49
C ARG A 222 -17.94 16.37 1.85
#